data_AF-A0A9W9UJC5-F1
#
_entry.id   AF-A0A9W9UJC5-F1
#
_cell.length_a   1.000
_cell.length_b   1.000
_cell.length_c   1.000
_cell.angle_alpha   90.00
_cell.angle_beta   90.00
_cell.angle_gamma   90.00
#
_symmetry.space_group_name_H-M   'P 1'
#
loop_
_entity.id
_entity.type
_entity.pdbx_description
1 polymer ?
#
loop_
_entity_poly.entity_id
_entity_poly.type
_entity_poly.pdbx_seq_one_letter_code
_entity_poly.pdbx_strand_id
1 'polypeptide(L)'
;MYSVISPNLSRPEGSRMGGDQKVSTYEHTARNLQREIKTYGLPEVASAECFRKMYEKIDDSTIALEWLDTTLAEMKYRPEMRVYSVITAVLKAAFTSCVILEDQQHVNTDFKPANILLSHIDTDQIIAKVGDLRLVVPVGKLFNAQPFAMRAPEVFLGEPCTEPSQVWAVAAMLLCWIKRGVLGNISPGMVKSDARRVAVSSARTFSQKVPAFQAISPFDEKTNKVDMPQE
;
A
#
# COMPACT_ATOMS: atom_id res chain seq x y z
N MET A 1 -9.38 -23.33 0.06
CA MET A 1 -8.47 -23.36 -1.10
C MET A 1 -7.31 -22.41 -0.79
N TYR A 2 -6.07 -22.71 -1.20
CA TYR A 2 -4.89 -21.87 -0.89
C TYR A 2 -4.18 -21.44 -2.18
N SER A 3 -3.61 -20.23 -2.18
CA SER A 3 -2.68 -19.74 -3.20
C SER A 3 -1.24 -20.07 -2.79
N VAL A 4 -0.43 -20.57 -3.72
CA VAL A 4 1.02 -20.73 -3.51
C VAL A 4 1.71 -19.53 -4.14
N ILE A 5 2.48 -18.79 -3.35
CA ILE A 5 3.31 -17.70 -3.87
C ILE A 5 4.77 -18.13 -3.77
N SER A 6 5.39 -18.28 -4.94
CA SER A 6 6.83 -18.28 -5.10
C SER A 6 7.21 -16.99 -5.83
N PRO A 7 8.25 -16.25 -5.41
CA PRO A 7 8.87 -15.28 -6.29
C PRO A 7 9.32 -16.04 -7.54
N ASN A 8 9.06 -15.52 -8.75
CA ASN A 8 9.54 -16.13 -9.99
C ASN A 8 11.07 -16.26 -9.92
N LEU A 9 11.54 -17.45 -9.54
CA LEU A 9 12.95 -17.82 -9.40
C LEU A 9 13.49 -18.52 -10.64
N SER A 10 12.69 -18.60 -11.70
CA SER A 10 13.10 -19.19 -12.97
C SER A 10 14.30 -18.43 -13.54
N ARG A 11 15.46 -19.12 -13.61
CA ARG A 11 16.61 -18.69 -14.42
C ARG A 11 16.10 -18.42 -15.84
N PRO A 12 16.20 -17.20 -16.38
CA PRO A 12 15.98 -16.99 -17.80
C PRO A 12 17.20 -17.57 -18.51
N GLU A 13 17.00 -18.68 -19.22
CA GLU A 13 17.96 -19.10 -20.23
C GLU A 13 18.06 -17.99 -21.28
N GLY A 14 19.28 -17.46 -21.47
CA GLY A 14 19.61 -16.69 -22.67
C GLY A 14 19.50 -15.17 -22.62
N SER A 15 19.59 -14.48 -21.48
CA SER A 15 19.70 -13.00 -21.47
C SER A 15 20.92 -12.48 -20.69
N ARG A 16 21.87 -11.93 -21.45
CA ARG A 16 23.08 -11.22 -20.98
C ARG A 16 22.69 -9.89 -20.33
N MET A 17 22.38 -9.93 -19.04
CA MET A 17 22.38 -8.78 -18.13
C MET A 17 23.40 -9.08 -17.02
N GLY A 18 24.24 -8.09 -16.70
CA GLY A 18 25.47 -8.21 -15.89
C GLY A 18 25.30 -8.86 -14.51
N GLY A 19 26.34 -9.58 -14.06
CA GLY A 19 26.33 -10.45 -12.88
C GLY A 19 25.99 -9.76 -11.55
N ASP A 20 26.41 -8.53 -11.34
CA ASP A 20 26.24 -7.83 -10.06
C ASP A 20 24.78 -7.43 -9.78
N GLN A 21 24.02 -7.13 -10.83
CA GLN A 21 22.62 -6.70 -10.69
C GLN A 21 21.66 -7.89 -10.46
N LYS A 22 22.06 -9.09 -10.91
CA LYS A 22 21.31 -10.35 -10.64
C LYS A 22 21.44 -10.79 -9.19
N VAL A 23 22.62 -10.68 -8.59
CA VAL A 23 22.88 -11.06 -7.19
C VAL A 23 22.12 -10.15 -6.22
N SER A 24 22.15 -8.83 -6.46
CA SER A 24 21.47 -7.89 -5.54
C SER A 24 19.93 -8.00 -5.57
N THR A 25 19.35 -8.29 -6.75
CA THR A 25 17.89 -8.47 -6.91
C THR A 25 17.40 -9.74 -6.22
N TYR A 26 18.18 -10.83 -6.30
CA TYR A 26 17.89 -12.09 -5.62
C TYR A 26 17.91 -11.92 -4.10
N GLU A 27 18.97 -11.31 -3.55
CA GLU A 27 19.09 -11.05 -2.11
C GLU A 27 17.98 -10.14 -1.58
N HIS A 28 17.55 -9.15 -2.38
CA HIS A 28 16.47 -8.25 -1.98
C HIS A 28 15.12 -8.99 -1.92
N THR A 29 14.86 -9.87 -2.90
CA THR A 29 13.63 -10.67 -2.96
C THR A 29 13.56 -11.67 -1.82
N ALA A 30 14.66 -12.37 -1.53
CA ALA A 30 14.75 -13.29 -0.40
C ALA A 30 14.53 -12.56 0.94
N ARG A 31 15.16 -11.39 1.13
CA ARG A 31 14.96 -10.57 2.34
C ARG A 31 13.52 -10.12 2.53
N ASN A 32 12.83 -9.77 1.45
CA ASN A 32 11.42 -9.35 1.52
C ASN A 32 10.49 -10.51 1.83
N LEU A 33 10.72 -11.70 1.27
CA LEU A 33 9.94 -12.88 1.62
C LEU A 33 10.15 -13.29 3.08
N GLN A 34 11.40 -13.29 3.55
CA GLN A 34 11.69 -13.58 4.96
C GLN A 34 11.04 -12.57 5.90
N ARG A 35 10.94 -11.30 5.48
CA ARG A 35 10.18 -10.30 6.23
C ARG A 35 8.69 -10.62 6.25
N GLU A 36 8.10 -10.94 5.10
CA GLU A 36 6.69 -11.32 4.99
C GLU A 36 6.35 -12.53 5.87
N ILE A 37 7.18 -13.58 5.85
CA ILE A 37 7.04 -14.76 6.73
C ILE A 37 7.06 -14.34 8.20
N LYS A 38 8.02 -13.50 8.60
CA LYS A 38 8.12 -13.02 10.00
C LYS A 38 6.89 -12.21 10.39
N THR A 39 6.39 -11.34 9.52
CA THR A 39 5.22 -10.52 9.79
C THR A 39 3.97 -11.39 9.94
N TYR A 40 3.72 -12.36 9.06
CA TYR A 40 2.63 -13.31 9.24
C TYR A 40 2.78 -14.20 10.48
N GLY A 41 4.00 -14.37 10.98
CA GLY A 41 4.29 -15.11 12.21
C GLY A 41 4.03 -14.33 13.50
N LEU A 42 3.73 -13.02 13.45
CA LEU A 42 3.38 -12.24 14.64
C LEU A 42 1.99 -12.69 15.15
N PRO A 43 1.81 -12.98 16.45
CA PRO A 43 0.55 -13.52 16.98
C PRO A 43 -0.69 -12.68 16.65
N GLU A 44 -0.60 -11.37 16.79
CA GLU A 44 -1.70 -10.43 16.48
C GLU A 44 -2.00 -10.36 14.98
N VAL A 45 -0.98 -10.52 14.12
CA VAL A 45 -1.18 -10.58 12.66
C VAL A 45 -1.78 -11.92 12.24
N ALA A 46 -1.30 -13.03 12.81
CA ALA A 46 -1.72 -14.38 12.45
C ALA A 46 -3.18 -14.69 12.86
N SER A 47 -3.65 -14.07 13.93
CA SER A 47 -5.00 -14.28 14.47
C SER A 47 -6.04 -13.29 13.94
N ALA A 48 -5.62 -12.13 13.43
CA ALA A 48 -6.53 -11.09 13.00
C ALA A 48 -7.16 -11.36 11.62
N GLU A 49 -8.48 -11.17 11.53
CA GLU A 49 -9.24 -11.38 10.29
C GLU A 49 -8.90 -10.39 9.18
N CYS A 50 -8.34 -9.23 9.53
CA CYS A 50 -7.99 -8.19 8.56
C CYS A 50 -6.76 -8.51 7.72
N PHE A 51 -5.97 -9.53 8.06
CA PHE A 51 -4.84 -9.99 7.26
C PHE A 51 -5.17 -11.28 6.53
N ARG A 52 -4.62 -11.44 5.32
CA ARG A 52 -4.63 -12.73 4.62
C ARG A 52 -3.91 -13.77 5.49
N LYS A 53 -4.51 -14.93 5.69
CA LYS A 53 -3.85 -15.97 6.50
C LYS A 53 -2.69 -16.61 5.73
N MET A 54 -1.55 -16.79 6.42
CA MET A 54 -0.50 -17.72 6.00
C MET A 54 -0.78 -19.07 6.64
N TYR A 55 -0.91 -20.13 5.84
CA TYR A 55 -1.12 -21.48 6.35
C TYR A 55 0.19 -22.13 6.75
N GLU A 56 1.16 -22.14 5.86
CA GLU A 56 2.46 -22.75 6.11
C GLU A 56 3.55 -22.15 5.22
N LYS A 57 4.79 -22.28 5.69
CA LYS A 57 5.99 -22.11 4.88
C LYS A 57 6.32 -23.45 4.24
N ILE A 58 6.31 -23.51 2.91
CA ILE A 58 6.62 -24.73 2.16
C ILE A 58 8.14 -24.91 2.07
N ASP A 59 8.86 -23.84 1.73
CA ASP A 59 10.33 -23.80 1.67
C ASP A 59 10.86 -22.38 1.91
N ASP A 60 12.17 -22.15 1.75
CA ASP A 60 12.79 -20.83 1.97
C ASP A 60 12.38 -19.74 0.97
N SER A 61 11.73 -20.14 -0.10
CA SER A 61 11.25 -19.29 -1.20
C SER A 61 9.74 -19.36 -1.42
N THR A 62 9.00 -20.20 -0.70
CA THR A 62 7.59 -20.49 -1.01
C THR A 62 6.73 -20.54 0.26
N ILE A 63 5.59 -19.85 0.22
CA ILE A 63 4.57 -19.86 1.27
C ILE A 63 3.19 -20.18 0.72
N ALA A 64 2.39 -20.90 1.50
CA ALA A 64 0.99 -21.14 1.24
C ALA A 64 0.13 -20.12 1.98
N LEU A 65 -0.74 -19.44 1.23
CA LEU A 65 -1.57 -18.34 1.72
C LEU A 65 -3.04 -18.60 1.41
N GLU A 66 -3.92 -18.04 2.21
CA GLU A 66 -5.37 -18.03 1.98
C GLU A 66 -5.71 -17.45 0.61
N TRP A 67 -6.56 -18.17 -0.12
CA TRP A 67 -7.09 -17.71 -1.40
C TRP A 67 -8.25 -16.74 -1.19
N LEU A 68 -8.26 -15.63 -1.93
CA LEU A 68 -9.41 -14.73 -2.07
C LEU A 68 -9.69 -14.51 -3.56
N ASP A 69 -10.94 -14.16 -3.89
CA ASP A 69 -11.47 -14.23 -5.26
C ASP A 69 -10.90 -13.16 -6.20
N THR A 70 -10.63 -11.96 -5.68
CA THR A 70 -10.14 -10.82 -6.48
C THR A 70 -9.38 -9.80 -5.61
N THR A 71 -8.85 -8.75 -6.23
CA THR A 71 -8.28 -7.59 -5.55
C THR A 71 -9.09 -6.32 -5.80
N LEU A 72 -8.92 -5.31 -4.95
CA LEU A 72 -9.51 -3.99 -5.18
C LEU A 72 -9.03 -3.37 -6.51
N ALA A 73 -7.80 -3.68 -6.96
CA ALA A 73 -7.27 -3.21 -8.24
C ALA A 73 -8.04 -3.75 -9.46
N GLU A 74 -8.52 -4.99 -9.37
CA GLU A 74 -9.25 -5.67 -10.44
C GLU A 74 -10.73 -5.25 -10.46
N MET A 75 -11.28 -4.90 -9.30
CA MET A 75 -12.64 -4.39 -9.19
C MET A 75 -12.76 -2.99 -9.82
N LYS A 76 -13.68 -2.83 -10.77
CA LYS A 76 -14.03 -1.51 -11.33
C LYS A 76 -14.96 -0.77 -10.38
N TYR A 77 -14.60 0.46 -10.02
CA TYR A 77 -15.50 1.33 -9.27
C TYR A 77 -16.77 1.64 -10.07
N ARG A 78 -17.94 1.44 -9.44
CA ARG A 78 -19.26 1.86 -9.93
C ARG A 78 -20.02 2.47 -8.75
N PRO A 79 -20.60 3.68 -8.88
CA PRO A 79 -21.30 4.36 -7.78
C PRO A 79 -22.69 3.75 -7.53
N GLU A 80 -22.73 2.53 -7.03
CA GLU A 80 -23.94 1.75 -6.72
C GLU A 80 -23.94 1.33 -5.25
N MET A 81 -25.10 1.04 -4.65
CA MET A 81 -25.21 0.75 -3.21
C MET A 81 -24.19 -0.28 -2.70
N ARG A 82 -23.95 -1.34 -3.48
CA ARG A 82 -23.01 -2.42 -3.14
C ARG A 82 -21.55 -1.97 -3.05
N VAL A 83 -21.15 -0.93 -3.78
CA VAL A 83 -19.78 -0.40 -3.70
C VAL A 83 -19.47 0.18 -2.32
N TYR A 84 -20.48 0.72 -1.63
CA TYR A 84 -20.31 1.26 -0.28
C TYR A 84 -20.07 0.17 0.76
N SER A 85 -20.69 -1.01 0.58
CA SER A 85 -20.39 -2.20 1.38
C SER A 85 -18.94 -2.64 1.18
N VAL A 86 -18.44 -2.64 -0.07
CA VAL A 86 -17.03 -2.92 -0.36
C VAL A 86 -16.12 -1.89 0.30
N ILE A 87 -16.40 -0.59 0.13
CA ILE A 87 -15.60 0.48 0.74
C ILE A 87 -15.56 0.33 2.26
N THR A 88 -16.69 0.00 2.88
CA THR A 88 -16.77 -0.21 4.33
C THR A 88 -15.95 -1.42 4.77
N ALA A 89 -16.04 -2.55 4.06
CA ALA A 89 -15.24 -3.74 4.36
C ALA A 89 -13.73 -3.45 4.20
N VAL A 90 -13.33 -2.77 3.13
CA VAL A 90 -11.94 -2.36 2.89
C VAL A 90 -11.42 -1.42 3.96
N LEU A 91 -12.19 -0.38 4.32
CA LEU A 91 -11.80 0.56 5.37
C LEU A 91 -11.65 -0.14 6.72
N LYS A 92 -12.59 -1.03 7.07
CA LYS A 92 -12.51 -1.84 8.30
C LYS A 92 -11.23 -2.66 8.32
N ALA A 93 -10.98 -3.46 7.28
CA ALA A 93 -9.78 -4.29 7.21
C ALA A 93 -8.49 -3.46 7.24
N ALA A 94 -8.41 -2.39 6.44
CA ALA A 94 -7.23 -1.56 6.36
C ALA A 94 -6.95 -0.83 7.69
N PHE A 95 -7.94 -0.19 8.30
CA PHE A 95 -7.71 0.51 9.58
C PHE A 95 -7.49 -0.44 10.76
N THR A 96 -8.17 -1.59 10.82
CA THR A 96 -7.85 -2.60 11.84
C THR A 96 -6.41 -3.08 11.70
N SER A 97 -5.94 -3.31 10.47
CA SER A 97 -4.54 -3.66 10.23
C SER A 97 -3.57 -2.56 10.65
N CYS A 98 -3.97 -1.28 10.48
CA CYS A 98 -3.15 -0.15 10.89
C CYS A 98 -2.91 -0.14 12.40
N VAL A 99 -3.99 -0.31 13.17
CA VAL A 99 -3.96 -0.37 14.64
C VAL A 99 -3.09 -1.53 15.12
N ILE A 100 -3.29 -2.73 14.57
CA ILE A 100 -2.50 -3.91 14.95
C ILE A 100 -1.01 -3.70 14.68
N LEU A 101 -0.65 -3.11 13.53
CA LEU A 101 0.76 -2.86 13.21
C LEU A 101 1.37 -1.78 14.11
N GLU A 102 0.64 -0.72 14.42
CA GLU A 102 1.05 0.34 15.35
C GLU A 102 1.36 -0.22 16.75
N ASP A 103 0.48 -1.08 17.28
CA ASP A 103 0.71 -1.77 18.56
C ASP A 103 1.98 -2.65 18.54
N GLN A 104 2.35 -3.15 17.37
CA GLN A 104 3.58 -3.92 17.15
C GLN A 104 4.78 -3.04 16.77
N GLN A 105 4.66 -1.70 16.78
CA GLN A 105 5.70 -0.75 16.35
C GLN A 105 6.15 -0.96 14.89
N HIS A 106 5.20 -1.35 14.04
CA HIS A 106 5.39 -1.56 12.61
C HIS A 106 4.44 -0.68 11.78
N VAL A 107 4.79 -0.47 10.52
CA VAL A 107 3.95 0.22 9.53
C VAL A 107 3.93 -0.56 8.22
N ASN A 108 2.76 -0.62 7.58
CA ASN A 108 2.68 -1.09 6.21
C ASN A 108 2.97 0.08 5.26
N THR A 109 4.06 -0.04 4.51
CA THR A 109 4.48 0.99 3.56
C THR A 109 3.98 0.74 2.14
N ASP A 110 3.06 -0.20 1.91
CA ASP A 110 2.62 -0.61 0.57
C ASP A 110 1.10 -0.80 0.47
N PHE A 111 0.32 0.08 1.10
CA PHE A 111 -1.12 0.16 0.83
C PHE A 111 -1.36 0.60 -0.61
N LYS A 112 -1.92 -0.31 -1.41
CA LYS A 112 -2.35 -0.10 -2.79
C LYS A 112 -3.50 -1.06 -3.13
N PRO A 113 -4.32 -0.77 -4.15
CA PRO A 113 -5.50 -1.59 -4.43
C PRO A 113 -5.17 -3.06 -4.76
N ALA A 114 -3.98 -3.35 -5.28
CA ALA A 114 -3.55 -4.72 -5.58
C ALA A 114 -3.25 -5.55 -4.32
N ASN A 115 -3.03 -4.90 -3.18
CA ASN A 115 -2.73 -5.56 -1.90
C ASN A 115 -3.98 -5.64 -1.00
N ILE A 116 -5.15 -5.21 -1.48
CA ILE A 116 -6.43 -5.41 -0.80
C ILE A 116 -7.16 -6.54 -1.49
N LEU A 117 -7.32 -7.65 -0.79
CA LEU A 117 -7.90 -8.88 -1.30
C LEU A 117 -9.36 -8.95 -0.89
N LEU A 118 -10.21 -9.43 -1.80
CA LEU A 118 -11.66 -9.42 -1.66
C LEU A 118 -12.24 -10.79 -2.00
N SER A 119 -13.25 -11.20 -1.23
CA SER A 119 -14.07 -12.37 -1.51
C SER A 119 -15.54 -12.07 -1.22
N HIS A 120 -16.41 -12.86 -1.86
CA HIS A 120 -17.86 -12.76 -1.68
C HIS A 120 -18.44 -11.35 -1.96
N ILE A 121 -17.85 -10.62 -2.91
CA ILE A 121 -18.24 -9.24 -3.25
C ILE A 121 -19.69 -9.12 -3.75
N ASP A 122 -20.28 -10.23 -4.21
CA ASP A 122 -21.66 -10.29 -4.70
C ASP A 122 -22.69 -10.62 -3.62
N THR A 123 -22.26 -10.67 -2.36
CA THR A 123 -23.09 -11.00 -1.19
C THR A 123 -23.09 -9.85 -0.19
N ASP A 124 -23.91 -9.97 0.86
CA ASP A 124 -23.90 -9.03 1.99
C ASP A 124 -22.78 -9.31 3.01
N GLN A 125 -21.99 -10.36 2.80
CA GLN A 125 -20.90 -10.79 3.68
C GLN A 125 -19.54 -10.63 2.98
N ILE A 126 -19.23 -9.40 2.59
CA ILE A 126 -17.99 -9.08 1.88
C ILE A 126 -16.80 -9.30 2.82
N ILE A 127 -15.85 -10.11 2.36
CA ILE A 127 -14.58 -10.32 3.05
C ILE A 127 -13.54 -9.41 2.39
N ALA A 128 -12.88 -8.59 3.20
CA ALA A 128 -11.75 -7.77 2.77
C ALA A 128 -10.56 -8.04 3.69
N LYS A 129 -9.38 -8.22 3.09
CA LYS A 129 -8.14 -8.50 3.83
C LYS A 129 -6.95 -7.77 3.22
N VAL A 130 -6.04 -7.33 4.06
CA VAL A 130 -4.73 -6.82 3.67
C VAL A 130 -3.81 -7.99 3.35
N GLY A 131 -3.32 -8.02 2.12
CA GLY A 131 -2.31 -8.95 1.63
C GLY A 131 -0.94 -8.29 1.45
N ASP A 132 0.02 -9.10 0.99
CA ASP A 132 1.42 -8.71 0.71
C ASP A 132 2.07 -7.89 1.84
N LEU A 133 2.61 -8.61 2.83
CA LEU A 133 3.23 -7.99 4.01
C LEU A 133 4.75 -7.79 3.86
N ARG A 134 5.28 -7.88 2.64
CA ARG A 134 6.73 -7.77 2.34
C ARG A 134 7.33 -6.43 2.73
N LEU A 135 6.50 -5.38 2.71
CA LEU A 135 6.88 -4.00 2.99
C LEU A 135 6.29 -3.48 4.31
N VAL A 136 5.91 -4.39 5.21
CA VAL A 136 5.71 -4.09 6.63
C VAL A 136 7.07 -4.01 7.30
N VAL A 137 7.39 -2.90 7.93
CA VAL A 137 8.69 -2.65 8.58
C VAL A 137 8.51 -1.98 9.92
N PRO A 138 9.52 -2.01 10.82
CA PRO A 138 9.51 -1.17 12.00
C PRO A 138 9.31 0.31 11.64
N VAL A 139 8.60 1.05 12.50
CA VAL A 139 8.37 2.49 12.36
C VAL A 139 9.71 3.23 12.18
N GLY A 140 9.74 4.25 11.33
CA GLY A 140 10.94 5.06 11.13
C GLY A 140 12.00 4.44 10.20
N LYS A 141 11.83 3.18 9.77
CA LYS A 141 12.91 2.41 9.13
C LYS A 141 13.05 2.62 7.62
N LEU A 142 11.98 3.03 6.94
CA LEU A 142 11.97 3.23 5.49
C LEU A 142 11.65 4.69 5.12
N PHE A 143 12.57 5.28 4.35
CA PHE A 143 12.47 6.61 3.75
C PHE A 143 12.06 6.50 2.28
N ASN A 144 11.43 7.53 1.71
CA ASN A 144 10.90 7.51 0.34
C ASN A 144 10.02 6.27 0.07
N ALA A 145 9.37 5.75 1.11
CA ALA A 145 8.51 4.58 1.06
C ALA A 145 7.15 4.92 0.44
N GLN A 146 6.24 3.96 0.36
CA GLN A 146 4.90 4.13 -0.22
C GLN A 146 4.88 4.28 -1.75
N PRO A 147 3.92 3.60 -2.42
CA PRO A 147 3.63 3.86 -3.82
C PRO A 147 3.38 5.35 -4.03
N PHE A 148 3.87 5.88 -5.15
CA PHE A 148 3.93 7.33 -5.34
C PHE A 148 2.56 8.01 -5.20
N ALA A 149 1.49 7.44 -5.78
CA ALA A 149 0.15 8.01 -5.71
C ALA A 149 -0.50 7.91 -4.31
N MET A 150 0.04 7.07 -3.43
CA MET A 150 -0.46 6.87 -2.06
C MET A 150 0.49 7.45 -1.00
N ARG A 151 1.58 8.11 -1.42
CA ARG A 151 2.62 8.58 -0.52
C ARG A 151 2.16 9.79 0.28
N ALA A 152 2.43 9.76 1.58
CA ALA A 152 2.11 10.83 2.50
C ALA A 152 3.02 12.06 2.28
N PRO A 153 2.53 13.28 2.57
CA PRO A 153 3.30 14.52 2.36
C PRO A 153 4.65 14.54 3.08
N GLU A 154 4.72 14.07 4.32
CA GLU A 154 5.94 13.95 5.12
C GLU A 154 6.93 12.97 4.47
N VAL A 155 6.45 11.85 3.92
CA VAL A 155 7.30 10.89 3.21
C VAL A 155 7.82 11.47 1.88
N PHE A 156 7.07 12.38 1.24
CA PHE A 156 7.56 13.18 0.12
C PHE A 156 8.64 14.18 0.51
N LEU A 157 8.60 14.68 1.74
CA LEU A 157 9.58 15.60 2.31
C LEU A 157 10.87 14.89 2.77
N GLY A 158 10.92 13.56 2.64
CA GLY A 158 12.08 12.77 3.04
C GLY A 158 12.01 12.28 4.48
N GLU A 159 10.90 12.51 5.18
CA GLU A 159 10.65 11.89 6.49
C GLU A 159 10.38 10.38 6.33
N PRO A 160 10.66 9.58 7.37
CA PRO A 160 10.34 8.17 7.32
C PRO A 160 8.83 7.94 7.42
N CYS A 161 8.38 6.79 6.91
CA CYS A 161 6.97 6.39 7.07
C CYS A 161 6.66 6.07 8.53
N THR A 162 5.60 6.67 9.05
CA THR A 162 5.05 6.47 10.40
C THR A 162 3.59 6.05 10.33
N GLU A 163 2.95 5.87 11.48
CA GLU A 163 1.57 5.43 11.63
C GLU A 163 0.58 6.40 10.94
N PRO A 164 0.71 7.75 11.09
CA PRO A 164 -0.08 8.71 10.30
C PRO A 164 0.11 8.56 8.79
N SER A 165 1.34 8.29 8.33
CA SER A 165 1.62 8.09 6.91
C SER A 165 0.87 6.87 6.35
N GLN A 166 0.72 5.81 7.15
CA GLN A 166 -0.05 4.62 6.82
C GLN A 166 -1.54 4.94 6.65
N VAL A 167 -2.12 5.71 7.58
CA VAL A 167 -3.53 6.13 7.51
C VAL A 167 -3.77 6.99 6.25
N TRP A 168 -2.84 7.88 5.92
CA TRP A 168 -2.89 8.65 4.67
C TRP A 168 -2.93 7.72 3.44
N ALA A 169 -2.06 6.71 3.39
CA ALA A 169 -1.97 5.79 2.26
C ALA A 169 -3.28 5.01 2.04
N VAL A 170 -4.01 4.64 3.10
CA VAL A 170 -5.34 4.01 3.01
C VAL A 170 -6.35 4.94 2.33
N ALA A 171 -6.41 6.21 2.76
CA ALA A 171 -7.31 7.20 2.17
C ALA A 171 -6.96 7.48 0.70
N ALA A 172 -5.66 7.67 0.41
CA ALA A 172 -5.16 7.93 -0.93
C ALA A 172 -5.39 6.74 -1.88
N MET A 173 -5.21 5.51 -1.40
CA MET A 173 -5.52 4.27 -2.12
C MET A 173 -6.98 4.23 -2.57
N LEU A 174 -7.92 4.48 -1.65
CA LEU A 174 -9.35 4.48 -1.97
C LEU A 174 -9.72 5.58 -2.95
N LEU A 175 -9.19 6.78 -2.76
CA LEU A 175 -9.44 7.90 -3.66
C LEU A 175 -8.93 7.59 -5.08
N CYS A 176 -7.74 7.02 -5.20
CA CYS A 176 -7.17 6.60 -6.49
C CYS A 176 -7.95 5.46 -7.15
N TRP A 177 -8.51 4.55 -6.35
CA TRP A 177 -9.37 3.48 -6.85
C TRP A 177 -10.71 4.03 -7.38
N ILE A 178 -11.37 4.91 -6.63
CA ILE A 178 -12.62 5.58 -7.02
C ILE A 178 -12.42 6.43 -8.28
N LYS A 179 -11.31 7.17 -8.33
CA LYS A 179 -10.99 8.08 -9.43
C LYS A 179 -9.51 8.01 -9.76
N ARG A 180 -9.17 7.26 -10.81
CA ARG A 180 -7.80 7.19 -11.32
C ARG A 180 -7.26 8.58 -11.67
N GLY A 181 -5.99 8.83 -11.36
CA GLY A 181 -5.29 10.07 -11.66
C GLY A 181 -5.64 11.26 -10.75
N VAL A 182 -6.50 11.09 -9.75
CA VAL A 182 -6.89 12.18 -8.82
C VAL A 182 -5.74 12.69 -7.95
N LEU A 183 -4.74 11.85 -7.67
CA LEU A 183 -3.49 12.21 -6.99
C LEU A 183 -2.30 12.21 -7.96
N GLY A 184 -2.59 12.34 -9.26
CA GLY A 184 -1.62 12.31 -10.35
C GLY A 184 -1.46 10.94 -11.01
N ASN A 185 -1.19 10.93 -12.31
CA ASN A 185 -0.61 9.79 -13.01
C ASN A 185 0.89 10.01 -13.05
N ILE A 186 1.65 9.27 -12.24
CA ILE A 186 3.11 9.38 -12.28
C ILE A 186 3.62 8.40 -13.32
N SER A 187 3.99 8.93 -14.48
CA SER A 187 4.70 8.16 -15.51
C SER A 187 6.09 7.76 -15.00
N PRO A 188 6.59 6.55 -15.31
CA PRO A 188 7.96 6.18 -15.00
C PRO A 188 8.90 7.11 -15.79
N GLY A 189 9.54 8.06 -15.10
CA GLY A 189 10.39 9.09 -15.71
C GLY A 189 10.19 10.51 -15.15
N MET A 190 9.13 10.75 -14.36
CA MET A 190 8.95 12.05 -13.69
C MET A 190 9.96 12.26 -12.55
N VAL A 191 10.58 13.44 -12.51
CA VAL A 191 11.46 13.88 -11.41
C VAL A 191 10.63 14.01 -10.12
N LYS A 192 11.22 13.68 -8.95
CA LYS A 192 10.52 13.68 -7.65
C LYS A 192 9.78 15.01 -7.37
N SER A 193 10.40 16.14 -7.71
CA SER A 193 9.83 17.48 -7.56
C SER A 193 8.58 17.68 -8.43
N ASP A 194 8.62 17.21 -9.68
CA ASP A 194 7.50 17.30 -10.62
C ASP A 194 6.31 16.47 -10.15
N ALA A 195 6.59 15.27 -9.66
CA ALA A 195 5.55 14.35 -9.28
C ALA A 195 4.89 14.76 -7.95
N ARG A 196 5.64 15.38 -7.01
CA ARG A 196 5.05 16.08 -5.85
C ARG A 196 4.16 17.25 -6.31
N ARG A 197 4.63 18.09 -7.23
CA ARG A 197 3.86 19.22 -7.76
C ARG A 197 2.56 18.74 -8.40
N VAL A 198 2.61 17.68 -9.21
CA VAL A 198 1.42 17.10 -9.84
C VAL A 198 0.43 16.55 -8.80
N ALA A 199 0.91 15.85 -7.77
CA ALA A 199 0.05 15.36 -6.70
C ALA A 199 -0.64 16.50 -5.94
N VAL A 200 0.11 17.54 -5.56
CA VAL A 200 -0.41 18.74 -4.88
C VAL A 200 -1.42 19.50 -5.74
N SER A 201 -1.12 19.74 -7.02
CA SER A 201 -2.04 20.40 -7.95
C SER A 201 -3.33 19.59 -8.15
N SER A 202 -3.23 18.27 -8.21
CA SER A 202 -4.39 17.38 -8.40
C SER A 202 -5.27 17.37 -7.15
N ALA A 203 -4.68 17.28 -5.96
CA ALA A 203 -5.39 17.39 -4.68
C ALA A 203 -6.10 18.74 -4.53
N ARG A 204 -5.44 19.84 -4.89
CA ARG A 204 -6.03 21.19 -4.86
C ARG A 204 -7.23 21.31 -5.79
N THR A 205 -7.08 20.82 -7.02
CA THR A 205 -8.17 20.81 -8.03
C THR A 205 -9.35 19.96 -7.55
N PHE A 206 -9.09 18.85 -6.86
CA PHE A 206 -10.13 17.99 -6.31
C PHE A 206 -10.89 18.66 -5.15
N SER A 207 -10.16 19.24 -4.19
CA SER A 207 -10.75 19.97 -3.05
C SER A 207 -11.65 21.14 -3.50
N GLN A 208 -11.24 21.89 -4.52
CA GLN A 208 -12.06 22.98 -5.07
C GLN A 208 -13.36 22.51 -5.74
N LYS A 209 -13.40 21.26 -6.23
CA LYS A 209 -14.56 20.70 -6.95
C LYS A 209 -15.54 19.95 -6.05
N VAL A 210 -15.21 19.71 -4.78
CA VAL A 210 -16.05 18.96 -3.85
C VAL A 210 -16.21 19.76 -2.55
N PRO A 211 -17.37 20.43 -2.36
CA PRO A 211 -17.60 21.36 -1.25
C PRO A 211 -17.34 20.77 0.15
N ALA A 212 -17.60 19.48 0.34
CA ALA A 212 -17.38 18.78 1.62
C ALA A 212 -15.90 18.75 2.07
N PHE A 213 -14.93 18.91 1.16
CA PHE A 213 -13.50 18.90 1.48
C PHE A 213 -12.89 20.31 1.67
N GLN A 214 -13.67 21.37 1.53
CA GLN A 214 -13.24 22.73 1.88
C GLN A 214 -13.02 22.91 3.40
N ALA A 215 -13.56 22.02 4.23
CA ALA A 215 -13.37 22.02 5.69
C ALA A 215 -11.95 21.66 6.15
N ILE A 216 -11.11 21.09 5.26
CA ILE A 216 -9.72 20.72 5.56
C ILE A 216 -8.72 21.82 5.15
N SER A 217 -9.21 22.96 4.64
CA SER A 217 -8.43 24.13 4.24
C SER A 217 -7.51 24.76 5.33
N PRO A 218 -7.74 24.61 6.66
CA PRO A 218 -6.88 25.27 7.65
C PRO A 218 -5.44 24.73 7.75
N PHE A 219 -5.12 23.60 7.10
CA PHE A 219 -3.75 23.06 7.11
C PHE A 219 -2.79 23.85 6.18
N ASP A 220 -3.30 24.66 5.26
CA ASP A 220 -2.51 25.38 4.25
C ASP A 220 -1.69 26.56 4.82
N GLU A 221 -2.09 27.16 5.95
CA GLU A 221 -1.37 28.33 6.49
C GLU A 221 -0.04 27.98 7.18
N LYS A 222 0.15 26.72 7.61
CA LYS A 222 1.38 26.29 8.29
C LYS A 222 2.48 25.82 7.34
N THR A 223 2.15 25.28 6.17
CA THR A 223 3.16 24.76 5.23
C THR A 223 3.83 25.83 4.37
N ASN A 224 3.27 27.03 4.28
CA ASN A 224 3.87 28.17 3.57
C ASN A 224 4.94 28.93 4.38
N LYS A 225 5.23 28.54 5.62
CA LYS A 225 6.23 29.20 6.48
C LYS A 225 7.56 28.45 6.61
N VAL A 226 7.73 27.33 5.91
CA VAL A 226 8.98 26.57 5.96
C VAL A 226 9.82 26.95 4.75
N ASP A 227 10.75 27.89 4.94
CA ASP A 227 11.79 28.19 3.96
C ASP A 227 12.67 26.94 3.77
N MET A 228 12.80 26.50 2.52
CA MET A 228 13.63 25.34 2.19
C MET A 228 15.12 25.73 2.20
N PRO A 229 16.00 24.93 2.82
CA PRO A 229 17.44 25.06 2.61
C PRO A 229 17.78 24.83 1.13
N GLN A 230 18.59 25.72 0.56
CA GLN A 230 19.16 25.51 -0.76
C GLN A 230 20.42 24.64 -0.63
N GLU A 231 20.43 23.51 -1.34
CA GLU A 231 21.65 22.78 -1.73
C GLU A 231 21.60 22.52 -3.25
#